data_AF-A3P9L5-F1
#
_entry.id   AF-A3P9L5-F1
#
_cell.length_a   1.000
_cell.length_b   1.000
_cell.length_c   1.000
_cell.angle_alpha   90.00
_cell.angle_beta   90.00
_cell.angle_gamma   90.00
#
_symmetry.space_group_name_H-M   'P 1'
#
loop_
_entity.id
_entity.type
_entity.pdbx_description
1 polymer ?
#
loop_
_entity_poly.entity_id
_entity_poly.type
_entity_poly.pdbx_seq_one_letter_code
_entity_poly.pdbx_strand_id
1 'polypeptide(L)'
;MHTAGRVCERAAPHRQACPLLSASAPSRDARARRPSLFSPIHRHFTHGGVATRQHARSGRCEARRAASADRYREGVMKPIRTVAALISAVALVAACGGDDTGTELGISNPQARFINAVPAGPSLDYYLNAQANATGIAYKGVTRYRSVGSGSQTASYDVTGTSVTIASQTFNAANGHHYTTIAIPSTSTPISVIDDPFAKGLLSDQARVRGFNASPNAQNVDIYVVPPGTNIAAQSPTLAGAAYQNAVPASGQDSIYLSGGTYQVIVTLPGSKTPILTTPPVSIANNADWLLLTIPAGGVADVVPNDIHVLVAQGNDADTSAQELGPQ
;
A
#
# COMPACT_ATOMS: atom_id res chain seq x y z
N MET A 1 14.28 69.04 -39.51
CA MET A 1 13.48 68.60 -40.68
C MET A 1 12.06 68.32 -40.21
N HIS A 2 11.05 68.80 -40.95
CA HIS A 2 9.65 68.34 -41.09
C HIS A 2 8.93 67.52 -39.98
N THR A 3 7.64 67.70 -39.67
CA THR A 3 6.66 68.84 -39.75
C THR A 3 5.39 68.42 -38.98
N ALA A 4 4.64 69.37 -38.37
CA ALA A 4 3.18 69.33 -38.06
C ALA A 4 2.59 68.11 -37.29
N GLY A 5 1.42 68.12 -36.66
CA GLY A 5 0.38 69.14 -36.37
C GLY A 5 -0.81 68.36 -35.76
N ARG A 6 -1.17 68.57 -34.48
CA ARG A 6 -2.24 69.45 -33.98
C ARG A 6 -3.68 69.08 -34.42
N VAL A 7 -4.59 69.01 -33.44
CA VAL A 7 -6.06 69.27 -33.42
C VAL A 7 -6.96 68.12 -32.89
N CYS A 8 -7.96 68.56 -32.11
CA CYS A 8 -9.07 67.94 -31.38
C CYS A 8 -10.04 67.07 -32.25
N GLU A 9 -11.17 66.50 -31.80
CA GLU A 9 -12.05 66.80 -30.64
C GLU A 9 -13.08 65.65 -30.34
N ARG A 10 -13.65 65.61 -29.11
CA ARG A 10 -14.97 65.04 -28.62
C ARG A 10 -15.55 63.74 -29.26
N ALA A 11 -16.17 62.81 -28.51
CA ALA A 11 -17.43 63.06 -27.79
C ALA A 11 -17.90 61.90 -26.85
N ALA A 12 -18.49 62.31 -25.72
CA ALA A 12 -19.68 61.82 -24.98
C ALA A 12 -20.02 60.30 -24.76
N PRO A 13 -20.73 59.95 -23.66
CA PRO A 13 -20.83 58.58 -23.15
C PRO A 13 -22.20 57.89 -23.38
N HIS A 14 -22.29 56.60 -23.06
CA HIS A 14 -23.57 55.91 -22.86
C HIS A 14 -23.68 55.18 -21.51
N ARG A 15 -24.77 55.45 -20.79
CA ARG A 15 -25.22 54.71 -19.61
C ARG A 15 -26.08 53.50 -20.03
N GLN A 16 -26.04 52.43 -19.26
CA GLN A 16 -27.15 51.53 -18.91
C GLN A 16 -26.70 50.72 -17.66
N ALA A 17 -27.25 50.96 -16.47
CA ALA A 17 -28.61 50.67 -15.98
C ALA A 17 -28.71 49.27 -15.34
N CYS A 18 -28.70 49.25 -14.00
CA CYS A 18 -29.13 48.12 -13.18
C CYS A 18 -30.67 48.06 -13.16
N PRO A 19 -31.27 46.88 -12.95
CA PRO A 19 -32.37 46.81 -12.00
C PRO A 19 -32.27 45.64 -11.00
N LEU A 20 -32.78 45.91 -9.80
CA LEU A 20 -33.05 44.94 -8.74
C LEU A 20 -34.37 44.22 -9.00
N LEU A 21 -34.41 42.89 -8.85
CA LEU A 21 -35.61 42.11 -8.48
C LEU A 21 -35.25 41.38 -7.17
N SER A 22 -35.87 41.68 -6.04
CA SER A 22 -37.27 41.42 -5.64
C SER A 22 -37.50 39.98 -5.17
N ALA A 23 -37.70 39.89 -3.85
CA ALA A 23 -38.00 38.75 -3.01
C ALA A 23 -38.99 37.69 -3.54
N SER A 24 -38.83 36.45 -3.06
CA SER A 24 -39.95 35.69 -2.47
C SER A 24 -39.47 34.53 -1.58
N ALA A 25 -40.09 34.39 -0.42
CA ALA A 25 -40.12 33.16 0.38
C ALA A 25 -41.60 32.77 0.56
N PRO A 26 -41.93 31.49 0.42
CA PRO A 26 -42.64 30.75 1.50
C PRO A 26 -42.11 29.30 1.60
N SER A 27 -42.53 28.39 2.49
CA SER A 27 -43.56 28.36 3.55
C SER A 27 -43.17 27.34 4.65
N ARG A 28 -43.91 27.35 5.77
CA ARG A 28 -43.81 26.37 6.87
C ARG A 28 -44.41 25.01 6.49
N ASP A 29 -43.87 23.92 7.06
CA ASP A 29 -44.57 22.99 8.00
C ASP A 29 -43.71 21.72 8.22
N ALA A 30 -43.22 21.43 9.43
CA ALA A 30 -43.92 20.86 10.58
C ALA A 30 -44.08 19.32 10.54
N ARG A 31 -43.12 18.60 11.14
CA ARG A 31 -43.41 17.36 11.89
C ARG A 31 -42.40 17.10 13.01
N ALA A 32 -42.90 17.12 14.24
CA ALA A 32 -42.17 16.67 15.43
C ALA A 32 -42.43 15.18 15.68
N ARG A 33 -41.45 14.49 16.31
CA ARG A 33 -41.60 13.71 17.56
C ARG A 33 -40.46 12.68 17.77
N ARG A 34 -39.71 12.90 18.85
CA ARG A 34 -39.14 11.89 19.76
C ARG A 34 -39.86 12.08 21.12
N PRO A 35 -39.64 11.28 22.19
CA PRO A 35 -39.44 9.82 22.27
C PRO A 35 -40.34 9.16 23.38
N SER A 36 -40.42 7.83 23.41
CA SER A 36 -40.74 7.02 24.62
C SER A 36 -40.54 5.52 24.28
N LEU A 37 -39.75 4.75 25.03
CA LEU A 37 -40.10 4.06 26.29
C LEU A 37 -41.31 3.11 26.14
N PHE A 38 -41.07 1.80 26.18
CA PHE A 38 -41.82 0.86 27.02
C PHE A 38 -41.10 -0.49 27.17
N SER A 39 -41.07 -1.01 28.39
CA SER A 39 -40.68 -2.38 28.76
C SER A 39 -41.81 -2.97 29.61
N PRO A 40 -42.16 -4.25 29.44
CA PRO A 40 -42.49 -5.11 30.58
C PRO A 40 -41.73 -6.46 30.51
N ILE A 41 -41.03 -6.96 31.54
CA ILE A 41 -41.46 -7.48 32.86
C ILE A 41 -41.71 -9.01 32.86
N HIS A 42 -40.85 -9.75 33.60
CA HIS A 42 -41.08 -11.07 34.25
C HIS A 42 -41.49 -12.27 33.36
N ARG A 43 -41.37 -13.57 33.71
CA ARG A 43 -40.93 -14.40 34.87
C ARG A 43 -40.61 -15.81 34.27
N HIS A 44 -40.03 -16.83 34.91
CA HIS A 44 -39.59 -17.14 36.28
C HIS A 44 -38.34 -18.05 36.18
N PHE A 45 -37.64 -18.32 37.30
CA PHE A 45 -36.78 -19.51 37.46
C PHE A 45 -37.15 -20.19 38.79
N THR A 46 -37.30 -21.52 38.79
CA THR A 46 -37.59 -22.31 40.00
C THR A 46 -36.70 -23.53 40.10
N HIS A 47 -36.36 -23.88 41.34
CA HIS A 47 -35.36 -24.89 41.69
C HIS A 47 -35.77 -26.34 41.35
N GLY A 48 -34.76 -27.17 41.08
CA GLY A 48 -34.85 -28.63 41.16
C GLY A 48 -33.46 -29.22 41.36
N GLY A 49 -33.06 -29.46 42.61
CA GLY A 49 -31.77 -30.09 42.93
C GLY A 49 -31.98 -31.43 43.63
N VAL A 50 -31.19 -32.44 43.27
CA VAL A 50 -30.96 -33.64 44.08
C VAL A 50 -29.49 -34.05 43.92
N ALA A 51 -28.78 -34.18 45.03
CA ALA A 51 -27.49 -34.84 45.08
C ALA A 51 -27.68 -36.28 45.57
N THR A 52 -26.85 -37.24 45.13
CA THR A 52 -26.23 -38.21 46.06
C THR A 52 -25.16 -39.13 45.44
N ARG A 53 -24.19 -39.45 46.30
CA ARG A 53 -23.42 -40.71 46.46
C ARG A 53 -22.35 -41.11 45.42
N GLN A 54 -21.13 -40.99 45.94
CA GLN A 54 -19.93 -41.75 45.62
C GLN A 54 -20.18 -43.26 45.47
N HIS A 55 -19.38 -43.92 44.63
CA HIS A 55 -18.75 -45.18 45.01
C HIS A 55 -17.32 -45.24 44.46
N ALA A 56 -16.35 -45.49 45.33
CA ALA A 56 -14.98 -45.78 44.95
C ALA A 56 -14.82 -47.27 44.60
N ARG A 57 -13.90 -47.61 43.69
CA ARG A 57 -13.17 -48.88 43.74
C ARG A 57 -11.80 -48.78 43.06
N SER A 58 -10.83 -49.41 43.70
CA SER A 58 -9.42 -49.44 43.34
C SER A 58 -9.08 -50.57 42.38
N GLY A 59 -8.13 -50.33 41.47
CA GLY A 59 -7.41 -51.37 40.73
C GLY A 59 -5.95 -50.94 40.55
N ARG A 60 -5.00 -51.72 41.09
CA ARG A 60 -3.55 -51.44 41.06
C ARG A 60 -2.82 -52.72 40.66
N CYS A 61 -2.06 -52.65 39.57
CA CYS A 61 -0.91 -53.48 39.18
C CYS A 61 -0.14 -52.61 38.15
N GLU A 62 1.11 -52.20 38.34
CA GLU A 62 2.34 -53.00 38.43
C GLU A 62 2.55 -53.99 37.28
N ALA A 63 3.73 -54.18 36.70
CA ALA A 63 4.97 -53.39 36.62
C ALA A 63 5.93 -54.13 35.65
N ARG A 64 7.07 -53.51 35.27
CA ARG A 64 8.29 -54.19 34.73
C ARG A 64 8.15 -54.84 33.34
N ARG A 65 9.23 -55.13 32.59
CA ARG A 65 10.54 -54.47 32.33
C ARG A 65 11.23 -55.26 31.20
N ALA A 66 12.33 -54.69 30.71
CA ALA A 66 13.49 -55.37 30.10
C ALA A 66 13.42 -55.81 28.63
N ALA A 67 14.53 -55.51 27.95
CA ALA A 67 14.89 -55.91 26.60
C ALA A 67 15.71 -57.21 26.59
N SER A 68 15.76 -57.86 25.43
CA SER A 68 16.90 -58.65 24.88
C SER A 68 16.47 -59.07 23.47
N ALA A 69 17.03 -58.55 22.38
CA ALA A 69 18.35 -58.83 21.83
C ALA A 69 18.53 -60.26 21.28
N ASP A 70 18.97 -60.28 20.01
CA ASP A 70 19.70 -61.32 19.28
C ASP A 70 18.97 -62.54 18.66
N ARG A 71 18.94 -62.58 17.32
CA ARG A 71 19.65 -63.64 16.58
C ARG A 71 19.96 -63.30 15.13
N TYR A 72 21.25 -63.27 14.81
CA TYR A 72 21.83 -63.25 13.47
C TYR A 72 21.46 -64.53 12.68
N ARG A 73 21.25 -64.43 11.36
CA ARG A 73 21.32 -65.59 10.45
C ARG A 73 21.81 -65.17 9.07
N GLU A 74 23.01 -65.63 8.70
CA GLU A 74 23.63 -65.33 7.42
C GLU A 74 22.98 -66.10 6.26
N GLY A 75 23.01 -65.48 5.07
CA GLY A 75 22.62 -66.09 3.80
C GLY A 75 23.44 -65.45 2.67
N VAL A 76 24.24 -66.25 1.97
CA VAL A 76 25.34 -65.77 1.12
C VAL A 76 24.93 -65.63 -0.36
N MET A 77 25.14 -64.41 -0.90
CA MET A 77 25.28 -64.01 -2.32
C MET A 77 24.22 -64.41 -3.38
N LYS A 78 23.72 -63.39 -4.11
CA LYS A 78 24.23 -63.02 -5.46
C LYS A 78 23.69 -61.65 -5.92
N PRO A 79 24.43 -60.88 -6.73
CA PRO A 79 24.03 -59.52 -7.12
C PRO A 79 23.13 -59.54 -8.37
N ILE A 80 21.87 -59.12 -8.21
CA ILE A 80 21.00 -58.80 -9.35
C ILE A 80 21.04 -57.29 -9.58
N ARG A 81 21.39 -56.92 -10.81
CA ARG A 81 21.47 -55.54 -11.29
C ARG A 81 20.07 -54.95 -11.49
N THR A 82 20.04 -53.62 -11.49
CA THR A 82 19.10 -52.72 -12.21
C THR A 82 17.73 -52.39 -11.56
N VAL A 83 17.48 -51.07 -11.52
CA VAL A 83 16.19 -50.34 -11.40
C VAL A 83 15.43 -50.39 -10.06
N ALA A 84 15.62 -49.35 -9.23
CA ALA A 84 14.54 -48.67 -8.49
C ALA A 84 15.03 -47.31 -7.91
N ALA A 85 14.08 -46.40 -7.62
CA ALA A 85 14.21 -45.21 -6.78
C ALA A 85 15.03 -43.99 -7.30
N LEU A 86 14.58 -43.41 -8.42
CA LEU A 86 14.68 -41.95 -8.65
C LEU A 86 13.67 -41.23 -7.72
N ILE A 87 14.04 -40.97 -6.46
CA ILE A 87 13.23 -40.13 -5.53
C ILE A 87 14.17 -39.26 -4.68
N SER A 88 14.63 -38.12 -5.21
CA SER A 88 15.28 -37.02 -4.45
C SER A 88 15.43 -35.76 -5.31
N ALA A 89 14.31 -35.14 -5.71
CA ALA A 89 14.29 -33.82 -6.37
C ALA A 89 12.92 -33.12 -6.23
N VAL A 90 12.32 -33.12 -5.04
CA VAL A 90 11.08 -32.35 -4.76
C VAL A 90 11.25 -31.60 -3.44
N ALA A 91 11.94 -30.45 -3.51
CA ALA A 91 11.95 -29.43 -2.46
C ALA A 91 12.59 -28.15 -3.01
N LEU A 92 11.80 -27.27 -3.67
CA LEU A 92 12.05 -25.82 -3.77
C LEU A 92 10.90 -25.02 -4.44
N VAL A 93 9.67 -25.57 -4.50
CA VAL A 93 8.49 -24.71 -4.72
C VAL A 93 8.19 -24.02 -3.40
N ALA A 94 8.91 -22.92 -3.14
CA ALA A 94 8.55 -21.99 -2.10
C ALA A 94 7.18 -21.38 -2.44
N ALA A 95 6.28 -21.31 -1.45
CA ALA A 95 4.93 -20.81 -1.66
C ALA A 95 4.96 -19.35 -2.16
N CYS A 96 4.35 -19.11 -3.31
CA CYS A 96 4.09 -17.78 -3.86
C CYS A 96 2.71 -17.85 -4.53
N GLY A 97 1.73 -17.18 -3.93
CA GLY A 97 0.31 -17.38 -4.21
C GLY A 97 -0.46 -17.58 -2.90
N GLY A 98 -0.63 -16.49 -2.15
CA GLY A 98 -1.59 -16.43 -1.05
C GLY A 98 -3.04 -16.50 -1.59
N ASP A 99 -3.99 -16.70 -0.69
CA ASP A 99 -5.42 -16.81 -1.04
C ASP A 99 -6.04 -15.42 -1.32
N ASP A 100 -5.59 -14.80 -2.42
CA ASP A 100 -6.00 -13.46 -2.86
C ASP A 100 -7.45 -13.43 -3.38
N THR A 101 -8.05 -14.60 -3.64
CA THR A 101 -9.43 -14.79 -4.14
C THR A 101 -10.45 -13.91 -3.41
N GLY A 102 -10.36 -13.82 -2.07
CA GLY A 102 -11.28 -13.00 -1.28
C GLY A 102 -11.11 -11.50 -1.51
N THR A 103 -9.89 -11.05 -1.81
CA THR A 103 -9.56 -9.65 -2.07
C THR A 103 -9.95 -9.25 -3.49
N GLU A 104 -9.66 -10.09 -4.48
CA GLU A 104 -10.06 -9.93 -5.88
C GLU A 104 -11.58 -9.92 -6.06
N LEU A 105 -12.32 -10.65 -5.21
CA LEU A 105 -13.79 -10.63 -5.16
C LEU A 105 -14.38 -9.45 -4.36
N GLY A 106 -13.56 -8.56 -3.78
CA GLY A 106 -14.03 -7.40 -3.02
C GLY A 106 -14.62 -7.73 -1.63
N ILE A 107 -14.41 -8.95 -1.11
CA ILE A 107 -15.05 -9.43 0.13
C ILE A 107 -14.11 -9.56 1.32
N SER A 108 -12.78 -9.61 1.11
CA SER A 108 -11.81 -9.60 2.20
C SER A 108 -11.78 -8.25 2.92
N ASN A 109 -11.38 -8.25 4.20
CA ASN A 109 -11.19 -7.01 4.94
C ASN A 109 -10.14 -6.12 4.24
N PRO A 110 -10.28 -4.79 4.27
CA PRO A 110 -9.21 -3.90 3.84
C PRO A 110 -7.89 -4.23 4.54
N GLN A 111 -6.79 -3.99 3.83
CA GLN A 111 -5.46 -4.13 4.40
C GLN A 111 -4.71 -2.80 4.33
N ALA A 112 -3.83 -2.55 5.31
CA ALA A 112 -2.98 -1.36 5.34
C ALA A 112 -1.51 -1.71 5.61
N ARG A 113 -0.59 -0.96 4.99
CA ARG A 113 0.85 -0.97 5.25
C ARG A 113 1.41 0.44 5.42
N PHE A 114 2.67 0.53 5.82
CA PHE A 114 3.42 1.78 5.90
C PHE A 114 4.77 1.70 5.19
N ILE A 115 5.21 2.83 4.63
CA ILE A 115 6.52 3.02 4.01
C ILE A 115 7.18 4.27 4.59
N ASN A 116 8.40 4.13 5.11
CA ASN A 116 9.24 5.28 5.44
C ASN A 116 10.08 5.66 4.21
N ALA A 117 9.58 6.60 3.40
CA ALA A 117 10.24 7.10 2.19
C ALA A 117 11.03 8.40 2.43
N VAL A 118 11.43 8.70 3.68
CA VAL A 118 12.16 9.93 4.05
C VAL A 118 13.68 9.70 4.08
N PRO A 119 14.45 10.09 3.04
CA PRO A 119 15.90 9.83 3.02
C PRO A 119 16.60 10.65 4.09
N ALA A 120 17.53 10.01 4.80
CA ALA A 120 18.18 10.53 6.01
C ALA A 120 17.21 10.94 7.16
N GLY A 121 15.95 10.52 7.09
CA GLY A 121 14.96 10.71 8.15
C GLY A 121 15.17 9.76 9.35
N PRO A 122 14.50 10.03 10.49
CA PRO A 122 14.53 9.15 11.65
C PRO A 122 13.77 7.83 11.39
N SER A 123 13.97 6.85 12.26
CA SER A 123 13.05 5.72 12.37
C SER A 123 11.68 6.19 12.89
N LEU A 124 10.61 5.60 12.36
CA LEU A 124 9.24 5.98 12.64
C LEU A 124 8.45 4.80 13.24
N ASP A 125 7.52 5.13 14.13
CA ASP A 125 6.54 4.21 14.67
C ASP A 125 5.19 4.47 14.00
N TYR A 126 4.59 3.45 13.36
CA TYR A 126 3.36 3.55 12.58
C TYR A 126 2.15 3.10 13.39
N TYR A 127 1.08 3.90 13.35
CA TYR A 127 -0.16 3.69 14.08
C TYR A 127 -1.37 3.69 13.16
N LEU A 128 -2.34 2.85 13.50
CA LEU A 128 -3.68 2.85 12.91
C LEU A 128 -4.70 2.97 14.04
N ASN A 129 -5.53 4.01 13.99
CA ASN A 129 -6.51 4.36 15.02
C ASN A 129 -5.88 4.47 16.42
N ALA A 130 -4.71 5.13 16.49
CA ALA A 130 -3.86 5.26 17.69
C ALA A 130 -3.36 3.94 18.30
N GLN A 131 -3.47 2.80 17.60
CA GLN A 131 -2.85 1.54 17.98
C GLN A 131 -1.55 1.32 17.19
N ALA A 132 -0.46 1.00 17.88
CA ALA A 132 0.83 0.73 17.25
C ALA A 132 0.72 -0.50 16.34
N ASN A 133 1.07 -0.33 15.07
CA ASN A 133 0.95 -1.34 14.02
C ASN A 133 2.32 -1.94 13.65
N ALA A 134 3.35 -1.09 13.62
CA ALA A 134 4.76 -1.44 13.49
C ALA A 134 5.63 -0.33 14.10
N THR A 135 6.84 -0.65 14.57
CA THR A 135 7.75 0.29 15.25
C THR A 135 9.18 0.14 14.73
N GLY A 136 10.00 1.18 14.93
CA GLY A 136 11.42 1.20 14.54
C GLY A 136 11.66 1.22 13.03
N ILE A 137 10.70 1.72 12.24
CA ILE A 137 10.71 1.66 10.79
C ILE A 137 11.69 2.70 10.24
N ALA A 138 12.94 2.28 10.00
CA ALA A 138 13.97 3.10 9.38
C ALA A 138 13.61 3.49 7.93
N TYR A 139 14.30 4.48 7.38
CA TYR A 139 14.22 4.84 5.95
C TYR A 139 14.33 3.59 5.06
N LYS A 140 13.50 3.53 4.00
CA LYS A 140 13.28 2.40 3.08
C LYS A 140 12.51 1.22 3.68
N GLY A 141 12.19 1.24 4.97
CA GLY A 141 11.35 0.23 5.60
C GLY A 141 9.96 0.21 5.00
N VAL A 142 9.52 -0.97 4.57
CA VAL A 142 8.17 -1.27 4.07
C VAL A 142 7.57 -2.32 5.00
N THR A 143 6.46 -2.01 5.65
CA THR A 143 5.77 -3.03 6.47
C THR A 143 5.02 -4.00 5.58
N ARG A 144 4.80 -5.22 6.07
CA ARG A 144 3.78 -6.11 5.54
C ARG A 144 2.41 -5.43 5.58
N TYR A 145 1.50 -5.90 4.73
CA TYR A 145 0.09 -5.57 4.86
C TYR A 145 -0.53 -6.22 6.11
N ARG A 146 -1.43 -5.52 6.78
CA ARG A 146 -2.23 -6.01 7.91
C ARG A 146 -3.68 -5.64 7.73
N SER A 147 -4.60 -6.55 8.07
CA SER A 147 -6.03 -6.28 8.02
C SER A 147 -6.43 -5.13 8.95
N VAL A 148 -7.28 -4.23 8.45
CA VAL A 148 -7.93 -3.15 9.19
C VAL A 148 -9.45 -3.30 9.10
N GLY A 149 -10.19 -2.51 9.89
CA GLY A 149 -11.64 -2.41 9.72
C GLY A 149 -12.00 -1.64 8.46
N SER A 150 -13.19 -1.87 7.91
CA SER A 150 -13.77 -0.99 6.90
C SER A 150 -14.38 0.27 7.53
N GLY A 151 -14.63 1.29 6.72
CA GLY A 151 -15.03 2.62 7.19
C GLY A 151 -13.84 3.52 7.55
N SER A 152 -14.12 4.61 8.26
CA SER A 152 -13.12 5.63 8.62
C SER A 152 -11.97 5.05 9.46
N GLN A 153 -10.75 5.10 8.93
CA GLN A 153 -9.49 4.77 9.60
C GLN A 153 -8.61 6.02 9.70
N THR A 154 -7.76 6.09 10.72
CA THR A 154 -6.74 7.15 10.83
C THR A 154 -5.35 6.51 10.89
N ALA A 155 -4.54 6.79 9.87
CA ALA A 155 -3.11 6.48 9.86
C ALA A 155 -2.33 7.64 10.49
N SER A 156 -1.38 7.34 11.36
CA SER A 156 -0.44 8.35 11.88
C SER A 156 0.92 7.72 12.15
N TYR A 157 1.95 8.56 12.31
CA TYR A 157 3.26 8.08 12.72
C TYR A 157 4.01 9.08 13.59
N ASP A 158 4.81 8.52 14.50
CA ASP A 158 5.61 9.23 15.49
C ASP A 158 7.10 8.96 15.23
N VAL A 159 8.00 9.77 15.78
CA VAL A 159 9.44 9.42 15.81
C VAL A 159 9.66 8.30 16.83
N THR A 160 10.33 7.22 16.44
CA THR A 160 10.57 6.05 17.30
C THR A 160 11.19 6.45 18.64
N GLY A 161 10.62 5.95 19.75
CA GLY A 161 11.07 6.27 21.10
C GLY A 161 10.59 7.63 21.63
N THR A 162 9.68 8.31 20.92
CA THR A 162 8.99 9.52 21.38
C THR A 162 7.48 9.28 21.49
N SER A 163 6.71 10.34 21.75
CA SER A 163 5.24 10.35 21.58
C SER A 163 4.82 11.61 20.80
N VAL A 164 5.67 12.01 19.85
CA VAL A 164 5.47 13.18 19.00
C VAL A 164 5.03 12.70 17.63
N THR A 165 3.71 12.73 17.40
CA THR A 165 3.13 12.49 16.08
C THR A 165 3.61 13.55 15.10
N ILE A 166 4.27 13.09 14.04
CA ILE A 166 4.79 13.94 12.97
C ILE A 166 3.69 14.27 11.97
N ALA A 167 2.85 13.29 11.64
CA ALA A 167 1.69 13.49 10.78
C ALA A 167 0.60 12.44 11.02
N SER A 168 -0.62 12.81 10.60
CA SER A 168 -1.83 11.98 10.69
C SER A 168 -2.73 12.26 9.49
N GLN A 169 -3.36 11.23 8.95
CA GLN A 169 -4.30 11.30 7.83
C GLN A 169 -5.42 10.30 8.01
N THR A 170 -6.66 10.76 7.84
CA THR A 170 -7.86 9.91 7.82
C THR A 170 -8.14 9.45 6.38
N PHE A 171 -8.50 8.18 6.24
CA PHE A 171 -8.95 7.57 4.99
C PHE A 171 -10.18 6.68 5.25
N ASN A 172 -10.94 6.34 4.20
CA ASN A 172 -12.11 5.48 4.33
C ASN A 172 -11.81 4.13 3.69
N ALA A 173 -11.71 3.07 4.49
CA ALA A 173 -11.26 1.77 4.05
C ALA A 173 -12.40 0.90 3.49
N ALA A 174 -12.23 0.36 2.29
CA ALA A 174 -13.19 -0.54 1.62
C ALA A 174 -12.69 -1.99 1.58
N ASN A 175 -13.60 -2.96 1.61
CA ASN A 175 -13.27 -4.38 1.46
C ASN A 175 -12.64 -4.64 0.07
N GLY A 176 -11.64 -5.52 0.01
CA GLY A 176 -10.86 -5.79 -1.21
C GLY A 176 -9.87 -4.69 -1.64
N HIS A 177 -9.65 -3.66 -0.81
CA HIS A 177 -8.69 -2.59 -1.09
C HIS A 177 -7.42 -2.73 -0.23
N HIS A 178 -6.32 -2.20 -0.75
CA HIS A 178 -5.04 -2.09 -0.08
C HIS A 178 -4.67 -0.62 0.12
N TYR A 179 -4.26 -0.27 1.34
CA TYR A 179 -3.92 1.08 1.74
C TYR A 179 -2.43 1.19 2.05
N THR A 180 -1.73 2.08 1.35
CA THR A 180 -0.31 2.34 1.59
C THR A 180 -0.16 3.74 2.18
N THR A 181 0.13 3.81 3.48
CA THR A 181 0.55 5.05 4.15
C THR A 181 2.05 5.27 3.87
N ILE A 182 2.44 6.50 3.55
CA ILE A 182 3.81 6.85 3.21
C ILE A 182 4.20 8.07 4.04
N ALA A 183 5.30 7.97 4.79
CA ALA A 183 6.02 9.15 5.28
C ALA A 183 6.93 9.67 4.18
N ILE A 184 6.78 10.95 3.81
CA ILE A 184 7.39 11.55 2.63
C ILE A 184 8.17 12.83 2.98
N PRO A 185 9.26 13.15 2.23
CA PRO A 185 9.93 14.44 2.30
C PRO A 185 8.95 15.58 2.02
N SER A 186 8.73 16.44 3.02
CA SER A 186 7.80 17.57 2.92
C SER A 186 8.12 18.65 3.94
N THR A 187 7.74 19.89 3.62
CA THR A 187 7.82 21.07 4.50
C THR A 187 6.45 21.48 5.06
N SER A 188 5.36 20.81 4.68
CA SER A 188 4.00 21.12 5.12
C SER A 188 3.26 19.88 5.65
N THR A 189 2.99 18.90 4.78
CA THR A 189 2.25 17.67 5.09
C THR A 189 3.12 16.47 4.72
N PRO A 190 3.86 15.87 5.66
CA PRO A 190 4.81 14.78 5.36
C PRO A 190 4.16 13.39 5.28
N ILE A 191 2.84 13.30 5.10
CA ILE A 191 2.09 12.04 4.98
C ILE A 191 1.30 11.98 3.68
N SER A 192 1.15 10.78 3.13
CA SER A 192 0.15 10.47 2.10
C SER A 192 -0.38 9.05 2.29
N VAL A 193 -1.65 8.83 1.96
CA VAL A 193 -2.28 7.51 1.93
C VAL A 193 -2.78 7.23 0.52
N ILE A 194 -2.31 6.14 -0.08
CA ILE A 194 -2.79 5.63 -1.36
C ILE A 194 -3.84 4.56 -1.10
N ASP A 195 -5.00 4.70 -1.75
CA ASP A 195 -6.00 3.65 -1.94
C ASP A 195 -5.70 2.91 -3.25
N ASP A 196 -5.51 1.60 -3.16
CA ASP A 196 -5.24 0.69 -4.27
C ASP A 196 -6.28 -0.45 -4.23
N PRO A 197 -7.36 -0.37 -5.02
CA PRO A 197 -8.27 -1.49 -5.24
C PRO A 197 -7.49 -2.70 -5.74
N PHE A 198 -7.72 -3.87 -5.17
CA PHE A 198 -7.06 -5.10 -5.58
C PHE A 198 -7.93 -5.89 -6.55
N ALA A 199 -8.43 -5.27 -7.62
CA ALA A 199 -9.20 -5.95 -8.66
C ALA A 199 -8.29 -6.71 -9.64
N LYS A 200 -7.32 -7.46 -9.10
CA LYS A 200 -6.49 -8.36 -9.88
C LYS A 200 -7.35 -9.50 -10.42
N GLY A 201 -7.11 -9.89 -11.67
CA GLY A 201 -7.80 -11.04 -12.24
C GLY A 201 -7.24 -12.33 -11.64
N LEU A 202 -8.12 -13.19 -11.11
CA LEU A 202 -7.87 -14.50 -10.48
C LEU A 202 -6.87 -15.44 -11.20
N LEU A 203 -6.61 -15.22 -12.49
CA LEU A 203 -5.71 -16.02 -13.33
C LEU A 203 -4.51 -15.22 -13.87
N SER A 204 -4.32 -13.98 -13.42
CA SER A 204 -3.23 -13.11 -13.84
C SER A 204 -1.97 -13.37 -13.02
N ASP A 205 -0.87 -13.71 -13.68
CA ASP A 205 0.46 -13.79 -13.08
C ASP A 205 1.24 -12.46 -13.16
N GLN A 206 0.63 -11.41 -13.73
CA GLN A 206 1.27 -10.12 -13.93
C GLN A 206 1.54 -9.40 -12.61
N ALA A 207 2.62 -8.63 -12.60
CA ALA A 207 2.92 -7.67 -11.55
C ALA A 207 1.99 -6.46 -11.65
N ARG A 208 1.60 -5.91 -10.49
CA ARG A 208 0.87 -4.66 -10.35
C ARG A 208 1.90 -3.55 -10.12
N VAL A 209 1.82 -2.46 -10.88
CA VAL A 209 2.75 -1.34 -10.76
C VAL A 209 2.00 -0.02 -10.59
N ARG A 210 2.47 0.81 -9.68
CA ARG A 210 2.00 2.16 -9.42
C ARG A 210 3.19 3.09 -9.20
N GLY A 211 3.06 4.34 -9.63
CA GLY A 211 3.99 5.42 -9.34
C GLY A 211 3.43 6.36 -8.28
N PHE A 212 4.32 7.00 -7.54
CA PHE A 212 4.00 8.09 -6.63
C PHE A 212 5.16 9.08 -6.63
N ASN A 213 4.88 10.38 -6.69
CA ASN A 213 5.95 11.38 -6.61
C ASN A 213 6.07 11.90 -5.17
N ALA A 214 7.08 11.41 -4.44
CA ALA A 214 7.45 11.88 -3.10
C ALA A 214 8.64 12.87 -3.13
N SER A 215 8.98 13.43 -4.29
CA SER A 215 10.08 14.38 -4.49
C SER A 215 9.57 15.83 -4.43
N PRO A 216 9.73 16.57 -3.32
CA PRO A 216 9.36 17.99 -3.26
C PRO A 216 10.26 18.89 -4.12
N ASN A 217 11.46 18.40 -4.49
CA ASN A 217 12.41 19.09 -5.38
C ASN A 217 12.20 18.77 -6.87
N ALA A 218 11.26 17.87 -7.21
CA ALA A 218 10.88 17.59 -8.59
C ALA A 218 9.58 18.31 -8.96
N GLN A 219 9.42 18.62 -10.24
CA GLN A 219 8.10 18.97 -10.78
C GLN A 219 7.22 17.70 -10.88
N ASN A 220 6.08 17.80 -11.56
CA ASN A 220 5.41 16.60 -12.08
C ASN A 220 6.41 15.75 -12.87
N VAL A 221 6.26 14.42 -12.84
CA VAL A 221 7.15 13.49 -13.55
C VAL A 221 6.39 12.49 -14.43
N ASP A 222 6.98 12.18 -15.58
CA ASP A 222 6.62 11.05 -16.43
C ASP A 222 7.56 9.87 -16.10
N ILE A 223 7.01 8.71 -15.73
CA ILE A 223 7.79 7.51 -15.40
C ILE A 223 7.60 6.46 -16.50
N TYR A 224 8.70 5.98 -17.07
CA TYR A 224 8.76 4.91 -18.05
C TYR A 224 9.33 3.68 -17.37
N VAL A 225 8.63 2.55 -17.47
CA VAL A 225 9.08 1.24 -16.99
C VAL A 225 9.22 0.36 -18.22
N VAL A 226 10.44 0.31 -18.76
CA VAL A 226 10.74 -0.25 -20.08
C VAL A 226 11.89 -1.25 -20.01
N PRO A 227 12.04 -2.20 -20.96
CA PRO A 227 13.22 -3.06 -21.01
C PRO A 227 14.52 -2.24 -21.08
N PRO A 228 15.63 -2.69 -20.46
CA PRO A 228 16.91 -1.98 -20.48
C PRO A 228 17.37 -1.62 -21.90
N GLY A 229 17.84 -0.39 -22.08
CA GLY A 229 18.28 0.12 -23.39
C GLY A 229 17.15 0.54 -24.36
N THR A 230 15.89 0.54 -23.91
CA THR A 230 14.77 1.03 -24.73
C THR A 230 14.89 2.54 -24.99
N ASN A 231 14.81 2.94 -26.26
CA ASN A 231 14.72 4.35 -26.63
C ASN A 231 13.28 4.87 -26.42
N ILE A 232 13.11 5.83 -25.50
CA ILE A 232 11.80 6.40 -25.14
C ILE A 232 11.27 7.48 -26.09
N ALA A 233 12.02 7.88 -27.13
CA ALA A 233 11.68 9.03 -27.98
C ALA A 233 10.26 8.96 -28.61
N ALA A 234 9.81 7.75 -28.97
CA ALA A 234 8.47 7.48 -29.51
C ALA A 234 7.54 6.75 -28.53
N GLN A 235 7.96 6.52 -27.28
CA GLN A 235 7.18 5.79 -26.28
C GLN A 235 6.29 6.75 -25.48
N SER A 236 5.08 6.32 -25.11
CA SER A 236 4.32 6.97 -24.05
C SER A 236 4.90 6.59 -22.67
N PRO A 237 4.84 7.48 -21.67
CA PRO A 237 5.18 7.11 -20.30
C PRO A 237 4.26 6.00 -19.80
N THR A 238 4.83 5.09 -19.02
CA THR A 238 4.09 4.00 -18.37
C THR A 238 3.17 4.55 -17.28
N LEU A 239 3.61 5.61 -16.59
CA LEU A 239 2.90 6.31 -15.53
C LEU A 239 3.08 7.82 -15.79
N ALA A 240 2.06 8.48 -16.34
CA ALA A 240 2.15 9.85 -16.84
C ALA A 240 1.87 10.93 -15.76
N GLY A 241 2.65 12.01 -15.75
CA GLY A 241 2.29 13.28 -15.11
C GLY A 241 2.14 13.26 -13.58
N ALA A 242 2.83 12.38 -12.86
CA ALA A 242 2.74 12.26 -11.39
C ALA A 242 3.21 13.55 -10.69
N ALA A 243 2.25 14.37 -10.25
CA ALA A 243 2.48 15.54 -9.40
C ALA A 243 2.99 15.13 -8.02
N TYR A 244 3.73 16.00 -7.34
CA TYR A 244 4.14 15.79 -5.95
C TYR A 244 2.93 15.46 -5.05
N GLN A 245 3.09 14.44 -4.20
CA GLN A 245 2.05 13.79 -3.38
C GLN A 245 0.92 13.08 -4.14
N ASN A 246 1.03 12.89 -5.47
CA ASN A 246 0.02 12.19 -6.27
C ASN A 246 0.50 10.80 -6.75
N ALA A 247 -0.43 9.84 -6.74
CA ALA A 247 -0.25 8.51 -7.30
C ALA A 247 -0.67 8.45 -8.79
N VAL A 248 -0.01 7.60 -9.57
CA VAL A 248 -0.39 7.26 -10.95
C VAL A 248 -0.26 5.75 -11.16
N PRO A 249 -1.33 5.00 -11.48
CA PRO A 249 -2.73 5.41 -11.50
C PRO A 249 -3.20 6.05 -10.19
N ALA A 250 -4.23 6.88 -10.29
CA ALA A 250 -4.73 7.68 -9.17
C ALA A 250 -5.20 6.80 -7.99
N SER A 251 -5.15 7.36 -6.78
CA SER A 251 -5.74 6.74 -5.59
C SER A 251 -7.20 6.36 -5.84
N GLY A 252 -7.58 5.11 -5.58
CA GLY A 252 -8.92 4.56 -5.88
C GLY A 252 -9.12 4.09 -7.33
N GLN A 253 -8.07 3.97 -8.14
CA GLN A 253 -8.06 3.26 -9.44
C GLN A 253 -7.14 2.05 -9.34
N ASP A 254 -7.30 1.03 -10.19
CA ASP A 254 -6.38 -0.11 -10.22
C ASP A 254 -4.95 0.29 -10.63
N SER A 255 -3.97 -0.41 -10.08
CA SER A 255 -2.57 -0.36 -10.54
C SER A 255 -2.42 -0.96 -11.95
N ILE A 256 -1.42 -0.53 -12.73
CA ILE A 256 -1.21 -1.09 -14.09
C ILE A 256 -0.61 -2.51 -14.01
N TYR A 257 -0.82 -3.31 -15.05
CA TYR A 257 -0.29 -4.68 -15.12
C TYR A 257 0.92 -4.76 -16.06
N LEU A 258 2.04 -5.28 -15.54
CA LEU A 258 3.24 -5.61 -16.32
C LEU A 258 3.58 -7.09 -16.15
N SER A 259 4.02 -7.76 -17.22
CA SER A 259 4.58 -9.11 -17.11
C SER A 259 5.88 -9.09 -16.30
N GLY A 260 6.20 -10.17 -15.58
CA GLY A 260 7.49 -10.30 -14.94
C GLY A 260 8.64 -10.25 -15.96
N GLY A 261 9.75 -9.62 -15.58
CA GLY A 261 10.87 -9.34 -16.47
C GLY A 261 11.88 -8.38 -15.86
N THR A 262 12.93 -8.08 -16.62
CA THR A 262 13.91 -7.05 -16.23
C THR A 262 13.56 -5.74 -16.92
N TYR A 263 13.47 -4.68 -16.12
CA TYR A 263 13.07 -3.35 -16.53
C TYR A 263 14.13 -2.32 -16.12
N GLN A 264 14.05 -1.14 -16.72
CA GLN A 264 14.80 0.07 -16.38
C GLN A 264 13.75 1.17 -16.15
N VAL A 265 13.91 1.91 -15.05
CA VAL A 265 13.06 3.07 -14.77
C VAL A 265 13.74 4.30 -15.35
N ILE A 266 13.01 5.02 -16.20
CA ILE A 266 13.45 6.30 -16.75
C ILE A 266 12.41 7.33 -16.31
N VAL A 267 12.87 8.44 -15.74
CA VAL A 267 12.00 9.54 -15.30
C VAL A 267 12.30 10.77 -16.14
N THR A 268 11.28 11.40 -16.69
CA THR A 268 11.38 12.68 -17.42
C THR A 268 10.40 13.71 -16.85
N LEU A 269 10.54 14.98 -17.26
CA LEU A 269 9.48 15.96 -17.08
C LEU A 269 8.34 15.70 -18.09
N PRO A 270 7.06 15.98 -17.76
CA PRO A 270 5.92 15.77 -18.64
C PRO A 270 6.10 16.31 -20.04
N GLY A 271 5.92 15.43 -21.04
CA GLY A 271 6.10 15.76 -22.45
C GLY A 271 7.56 15.90 -22.92
N SER A 272 8.54 15.88 -22.01
CA SER A 272 9.96 15.77 -22.34
C SER A 272 10.37 14.31 -22.55
N LYS A 273 11.35 14.10 -23.44
CA LYS A 273 12.05 12.81 -23.62
C LYS A 273 13.49 12.82 -23.11
N THR A 274 13.93 13.93 -22.52
CA THR A 274 15.22 14.03 -21.83
C THR A 274 15.06 13.47 -20.41
N PRO A 275 15.82 12.42 -20.03
CA PRO A 275 15.78 11.90 -18.66
C PRO A 275 16.29 12.92 -17.64
N ILE A 276 15.59 13.02 -16.51
CA ILE A 276 16.14 13.55 -15.26
C ILE A 276 16.75 12.42 -14.41
N LEU A 277 16.30 11.18 -14.61
CA LEU A 277 16.88 9.97 -14.03
C LEU A 277 16.76 8.81 -15.01
N THR A 278 17.82 8.00 -15.13
CA THR A 278 17.81 6.67 -15.75
C THR A 278 18.44 5.72 -14.74
N THR A 279 17.70 4.70 -14.28
CA THR A 279 18.21 3.78 -13.25
C THR A 279 19.02 2.63 -13.85
N PRO A 280 19.84 1.94 -13.06
CA PRO A 280 20.25 0.58 -13.36
C PRO A 280 19.04 -0.36 -13.58
N PRO A 281 19.21 -1.48 -14.30
CA PRO A 281 18.16 -2.48 -14.46
C PRO A 281 17.70 -3.10 -13.13
N VAL A 282 16.41 -3.41 -13.04
CA VAL A 282 15.76 -4.01 -11.88
C VAL A 282 14.75 -5.08 -12.33
N SER A 283 14.66 -6.18 -11.60
CA SER A 283 13.79 -7.31 -11.97
C SER A 283 12.43 -7.25 -11.26
N ILE A 284 11.36 -7.19 -12.05
CA ILE A 284 9.98 -7.36 -11.61
C ILE A 284 9.66 -8.86 -11.65
N ALA A 285 9.30 -9.45 -10.51
CA ALA A 285 8.78 -10.81 -10.48
C ALA A 285 7.31 -10.84 -10.92
N ASN A 286 6.86 -11.96 -11.49
CA ASN A 286 5.42 -12.24 -11.62
C ASN A 286 4.74 -12.12 -10.24
N ASN A 287 3.48 -11.68 -10.23
CA ASN A 287 2.68 -11.40 -9.04
C ASN A 287 3.18 -10.30 -8.09
N ALA A 288 4.28 -9.60 -8.39
CA ALA A 288 4.79 -8.54 -7.52
C ALA A 288 3.83 -7.33 -7.45
N ASP A 289 3.67 -6.75 -6.27
CA ASP A 289 3.03 -5.45 -6.07
C ASP A 289 4.11 -4.37 -5.93
N TRP A 290 4.25 -3.48 -6.91
CA TRP A 290 5.33 -2.49 -6.99
C TRP A 290 4.80 -1.07 -6.87
N LEU A 291 5.31 -0.34 -5.88
CA LEU A 291 5.15 1.09 -5.77
C LEU A 291 6.49 1.78 -6.04
N LEU A 292 6.57 2.51 -7.15
CA LEU A 292 7.71 3.34 -7.55
C LEU A 292 7.54 4.74 -6.96
N LEU A 293 8.31 5.07 -5.92
CA LEU A 293 8.31 6.41 -5.34
C LEU A 293 9.52 7.21 -5.84
N THR A 294 9.32 8.36 -6.49
CA THR A 294 10.45 9.30 -6.66
C THR A 294 10.73 9.96 -5.32
N ILE A 295 12.00 10.11 -4.97
CA ILE A 295 12.48 10.76 -3.74
C ILE A 295 13.62 11.74 -4.07
N PRO A 296 13.85 12.80 -3.27
CA PRO A 296 15.02 13.68 -3.44
C PRO A 296 16.31 12.93 -3.16
N ALA A 297 17.32 13.04 -4.03
CA ALA A 297 18.57 12.30 -3.91
C ALA A 297 19.37 12.70 -2.63
N GLY A 298 19.40 13.99 -2.30
CA GLY A 298 19.99 14.53 -1.08
C GLY A 298 19.10 14.49 0.17
N GLY A 299 17.90 13.89 0.09
CA GLY A 299 16.94 13.83 1.19
C GLY A 299 16.15 15.13 1.43
N VAL A 300 15.59 15.30 2.62
CA VAL A 300 14.58 16.35 2.91
C VAL A 300 15.06 17.80 2.75
N ALA A 301 16.36 18.03 2.80
CA ALA A 301 16.99 19.34 2.67
C ALA A 301 17.52 19.61 1.24
N ASP A 302 17.31 18.67 0.31
CA ASP A 302 17.74 18.81 -1.07
C ASP A 302 16.90 19.87 -1.79
N VAL A 303 17.59 20.87 -2.33
CA VAL A 303 17.02 21.97 -3.11
C VAL A 303 17.47 21.95 -4.57
N VAL A 304 18.25 20.93 -4.99
CA VAL A 304 18.68 20.76 -6.37
C VAL A 304 17.46 20.32 -7.20
N PRO A 305 17.01 21.11 -8.18
CA PRO A 305 15.78 20.79 -8.91
C PRO A 305 15.92 19.52 -9.74
N ASN A 306 14.98 18.61 -9.58
CA ASN A 306 14.91 17.30 -10.25
C ASN A 306 16.07 16.33 -9.94
N ASP A 307 16.88 16.56 -8.90
CA ASP A 307 17.85 15.58 -8.42
C ASP A 307 17.12 14.50 -7.60
N ILE A 308 16.87 13.34 -8.21
CA ILE A 308 15.98 12.33 -7.67
C ILE A 308 16.56 10.92 -7.78
N HIS A 309 16.18 10.09 -6.81
CA HIS A 309 16.25 8.63 -6.90
C HIS A 309 14.83 8.05 -7.03
N VAL A 310 14.74 6.77 -7.40
CA VAL A 310 13.49 5.99 -7.33
C VAL A 310 13.61 4.92 -6.25
N LEU A 311 12.67 4.93 -5.31
CA LEU A 311 12.49 3.91 -4.30
C LEU A 311 11.44 2.90 -4.79
N VAL A 312 11.85 1.65 -5.02
CA VAL A 312 11.00 0.53 -5.41
C VAL A 312 10.54 -0.21 -4.16
N ALA A 313 9.34 0.09 -3.69
CA ALA A 313 8.71 -0.63 -2.58
C ALA A 313 7.92 -1.82 -3.12
N GLN A 314 8.12 -2.99 -2.49
CA GLN A 314 7.46 -4.24 -2.88
C GLN A 314 6.38 -4.61 -1.84
N GLY A 315 5.20 -5.01 -2.30
CA GLY A 315 4.12 -5.56 -1.48
C GLY A 315 4.33 -7.05 -1.27
N ASN A 316 4.55 -7.42 -0.01
CA ASN A 316 4.89 -8.77 0.43
C ASN A 316 4.15 -9.06 1.77
N ASP A 317 3.97 -10.34 2.11
CA ASP A 317 3.42 -10.78 3.41
C ASP A 317 4.37 -10.57 4.60
N ALA A 318 5.57 -10.06 4.33
CA ALA A 318 6.64 -9.82 5.28
C ALA A 318 7.09 -8.35 5.22
N ASP A 319 7.62 -7.86 6.34
CA ASP A 319 8.27 -6.55 6.38
C ASP A 319 9.58 -6.62 5.58
N THR A 320 9.84 -5.64 4.71
CA THR A 320 10.98 -5.61 3.79
C THR A 320 11.68 -4.24 3.78
N SER A 321 12.79 -4.15 3.06
CA SER A 321 13.37 -2.87 2.64
C SER A 321 13.08 -2.66 1.16
N ALA A 322 12.55 -1.50 0.81
CA ALA A 322 12.50 -1.03 -0.56
C ALA A 322 13.92 -0.88 -1.15
N GLN A 323 14.03 -1.11 -2.47
CA GLN A 323 15.27 -0.92 -3.21
C GLN A 323 15.36 0.52 -3.70
N GLU A 324 16.49 1.17 -3.49
CA GLU A 324 16.72 2.54 -3.98
C GLU A 324 17.58 2.49 -5.24
N LEU A 325 17.16 3.24 -6.25
CA LEU A 325 17.75 3.29 -7.57
C LEU A 325 18.15 4.73 -7.89
N GLY A 326 19.45 4.99 -7.86
CA GLY A 326 20.06 6.23 -8.36
C GLY A 326 20.36 6.17 -9.86
N PRO A 327 21.10 7.16 -10.39
CA PRO A 327 21.49 7.18 -11.80
C PRO A 327 22.43 6.01 -12.17
N GLN A 328 22.33 5.58 -13.44
CA GLN A 328 23.19 4.57 -14.08
C GLN A 328 24.45 5.18 -14.69
#